data_AF-A0A7G9QVM2-F1
#
_entry.id   AF-A0A7G9QVM2-F1
#
_cell.length_a   1.000
_cell.length_b   1.000
_cell.length_c   1.000
_cell.angle_alpha   90.00
_cell.angle_beta   90.00
_cell.angle_gamma   90.00
#
_symmetry.space_group_name_H-M   'P 1'
#
loop_
_entity.id
_entity.type
_entity.pdbx_description
1 polymer ?
#
loop_
_entity_poly.entity_id
_entity_poly.type
_entity_poly.pdbx_seq_one_letter_code
_entity_poly.pdbx_strand_id
1 'polypeptide(L)'
;MLDLAARRLGVPALRPPPHPGGDAARAVERRRLGELAALQVRVPEVLGESGQVLLLSDIGETLASRLRGAGPDERRRLVLAAARALAEVHARSGCIGQPLARNIAVDEAGRIGFLDFEEDPREVMPLEQAQVRDWLVFAAGVSRYFDAPERELADILVEALRDAAPPVRMGVGQAGERLGVVARIAGRLGERARRIAGAILALRSAALGGLLALACLGLAWDYAGDRQLDAVQQVVDYLD
;
A
#
# COMPACT_ATOMS: atom_id res chain seq x y z
N MET A 1 -15.23 8.70 -14.66
CA MET A 1 -14.07 8.40 -15.53
C MET A 1 -13.13 7.36 -14.92
N LEU A 2 -12.74 7.47 -13.64
CA LEU A 2 -11.85 6.50 -12.98
C LEU A 2 -12.43 5.08 -12.87
N ASP A 3 -13.73 4.91 -12.56
CA ASP A 3 -14.38 3.58 -12.52
C ASP A 3 -14.32 2.87 -13.88
N LEU A 4 -14.53 3.61 -14.98
CA LEU A 4 -14.43 3.06 -16.34
C LEU A 4 -13.00 2.63 -16.68
N ALA A 5 -11.99 3.41 -16.25
CA ALA A 5 -10.59 3.04 -16.41
C ALA A 5 -10.22 1.81 -15.58
N ALA A 6 -10.67 1.73 -14.32
CA ALA A 6 -10.47 0.58 -13.45
C ALA A 6 -11.05 -0.71 -14.06
N ARG A 7 -12.27 -0.63 -14.61
CA ARG A 7 -12.90 -1.76 -15.31
C ARG A 7 -12.16 -2.15 -16.59
N ARG A 8 -11.78 -1.17 -17.43
CA ARG A 8 -11.08 -1.44 -18.70
C ARG A 8 -9.66 -1.98 -18.51
N LEU A 9 -8.97 -1.55 -17.47
CA LEU A 9 -7.64 -2.04 -17.12
C LEU A 9 -7.71 -3.35 -16.30
N GLY A 10 -8.91 -3.76 -15.87
CA GLY A 10 -9.10 -4.91 -15.01
C GLY A 10 -8.44 -4.75 -13.65
N VAL A 11 -8.42 -3.55 -13.06
CA VAL A 11 -7.82 -3.33 -11.73
C VAL A 11 -8.91 -2.87 -10.76
N PRO A 12 -9.64 -3.79 -10.10
CA PRO A 12 -10.77 -3.44 -9.22
C PRO A 12 -10.37 -2.51 -8.07
N ALA A 13 -9.15 -2.65 -7.57
CA ALA A 13 -8.56 -1.78 -6.55
C ALA A 13 -8.49 -0.28 -6.94
N LEU A 14 -8.61 0.07 -8.24
CA LEU A 14 -8.68 1.46 -8.68
C LEU A 14 -10.11 2.03 -8.71
N ARG A 15 -11.12 1.24 -8.34
CA ARG A 15 -12.50 1.73 -8.20
C ARG A 15 -12.52 2.79 -7.09
N PRO A 16 -12.94 4.04 -7.37
CA PRO A 16 -12.97 5.09 -6.37
C PRO A 16 -14.07 4.77 -5.34
N PRO A 17 -13.76 4.79 -4.03
CA PRO A 17 -14.76 4.73 -2.98
C PRO A 17 -15.70 5.94 -3.02
N PRO A 18 -16.91 5.84 -2.45
CA PRO A 18 -17.77 6.99 -2.22
C PRO A 18 -17.04 8.03 -1.37
N HIS A 19 -17.16 9.29 -1.74
CA HIS A 19 -16.60 10.41 -0.99
C HIS A 19 -17.74 11.38 -0.67
N PRO A 20 -18.56 11.05 0.34
CA PRO A 20 -19.66 11.91 0.73
C PRO A 20 -19.12 13.25 1.23
N GLY A 21 -19.84 14.34 0.99
CA GLY A 21 -19.52 15.64 1.58
C GLY A 21 -20.31 15.89 2.86
N GLY A 22 -19.83 16.82 3.68
CA GLY A 22 -20.56 17.33 4.85
C GLY A 22 -20.77 16.27 5.94
N ASP A 23 -21.99 16.19 6.48
CA ASP A 23 -22.29 15.35 7.65
C ASP A 23 -22.05 13.85 7.42
N ALA A 24 -22.24 13.38 6.18
CA ALA A 24 -21.99 11.99 5.83
C ALA A 24 -20.49 11.65 5.82
N ALA A 25 -19.61 12.59 5.44
CA ALA A 25 -18.16 12.42 5.55
C ALA A 25 -17.72 12.25 7.01
N ARG A 26 -18.24 13.12 7.90
CA ARG A 26 -17.94 13.07 9.34
C ARG A 26 -18.41 11.76 9.97
N ALA A 27 -19.61 11.30 9.60
CA ALA A 27 -20.13 10.03 10.09
C ALA A 27 -19.26 8.83 9.67
N VAL A 28 -18.76 8.84 8.43
CA VAL A 28 -17.79 7.85 7.93
C VAL A 28 -16.49 7.96 8.72
N GLU A 29 -15.92 9.16 8.86
CA GLU A 29 -14.66 9.36 9.58
C GLU A 29 -14.74 8.87 11.04
N ARG A 30 -15.78 9.27 11.78
CA ARG A 30 -15.99 8.82 13.17
C ARG A 30 -16.12 7.30 13.26
N ARG A 31 -16.88 6.67 12.36
CA ARG A 31 -17.03 5.21 12.30
C ARG A 31 -15.67 4.55 12.07
N ARG A 32 -14.92 5.02 11.07
CA ARG A 32 -13.63 4.45 10.65
C ARG A 32 -12.56 4.62 11.73
N LEU A 33 -12.52 5.76 12.42
CA LEU A 33 -11.65 5.98 13.58
C LEU A 33 -11.93 4.93 14.67
N GLY A 34 -13.20 4.69 15.00
CA GLY A 34 -13.58 3.67 15.99
C GLY A 34 -13.21 2.24 15.57
N GLU A 35 -13.50 1.87 14.32
CA GLU A 35 -13.15 0.56 13.77
C GLU A 35 -11.64 0.31 13.78
N LEU A 36 -10.84 1.28 13.34
CA LEU A 36 -9.38 1.17 13.28
C LEU A 36 -8.75 1.19 14.68
N ALA A 37 -9.27 2.00 15.60
CA ALA A 37 -8.85 1.96 17.01
C ALA A 37 -9.11 0.59 17.65
N ALA A 38 -10.25 -0.05 17.34
CA ALA A 38 -10.55 -1.41 17.81
C ALA A 38 -9.58 -2.46 17.24
N LEU A 39 -9.01 -2.22 16.06
CA LEU A 39 -7.91 -3.01 15.47
C LEU A 39 -6.52 -2.60 16.00
N GLN A 40 -6.47 -1.78 17.06
CA GLN A 40 -5.25 -1.24 17.65
C GLN A 40 -4.37 -0.46 16.66
N VAL A 41 -4.98 0.09 15.60
CA VAL A 41 -4.32 0.98 14.66
C VAL A 41 -4.19 2.36 15.31
N ARG A 42 -3.02 2.97 15.20
CA ARG A 42 -2.78 4.31 15.72
C ARG A 42 -3.51 5.34 14.86
N VAL A 43 -4.61 5.85 15.40
CA VAL A 43 -5.45 6.91 14.82
C VAL A 43 -5.72 7.98 15.86
N PRO A 44 -6.15 9.20 15.49
CA PRO A 44 -6.54 10.21 16.46
C PRO A 44 -7.74 9.77 17.31
N GLU A 45 -7.70 10.07 18.60
CA GLU A 45 -8.84 9.92 19.49
C GLU A 45 -9.85 11.04 19.23
N VAL A 46 -11.14 10.70 19.25
CA VAL A 46 -12.22 11.69 19.19
C VAL A 46 -12.40 12.29 20.58
N LEU A 47 -11.98 13.54 20.75
CA LEU A 47 -12.07 14.28 22.02
C LEU A 47 -13.41 14.97 22.21
N GLY A 48 -14.09 15.27 21.11
CA GLY A 48 -15.40 15.91 21.13
C GLY A 48 -16.01 16.04 19.74
N GLU A 49 -17.33 16.25 19.71
CA GLU A 49 -18.10 16.50 18.50
C GLU A 49 -19.03 17.68 18.75
N SER A 50 -19.08 18.64 17.81
CA SER A 50 -20.04 19.74 17.85
C SER A 50 -20.44 20.16 16.45
N GLY A 51 -21.71 19.98 16.10
CA GLY A 51 -22.24 20.33 14.78
C GLY A 51 -21.48 19.60 13.68
N GLN A 52 -20.78 20.35 12.83
CA GLN A 52 -19.97 19.83 11.73
C GLN A 52 -18.49 19.61 12.05
N VAL A 53 -18.10 19.75 13.31
CA VAL A 53 -16.70 19.70 13.74
C VAL A 53 -16.45 18.46 14.57
N LEU A 54 -15.39 17.74 14.21
CA LEU A 54 -14.80 16.66 15.01
C LEU A 54 -13.50 17.16 15.62
N LEU A 55 -13.38 17.13 16.96
CA LEU A 55 -12.15 17.46 17.66
C LEU A 55 -11.33 16.18 17.86
N LEU A 56 -10.13 16.16 17.31
CA LEU A 56 -9.24 15.00 17.30
C LEU A 56 -7.97 15.27 18.12
N SER A 57 -7.45 14.24 18.78
CA SER A 57 -6.15 14.32 19.45
C SER A 57 -5.03 14.54 18.44
N ASP A 58 -3.99 15.29 18.81
CA ASP A 58 -2.77 15.36 18.02
C ASP A 58 -2.00 14.03 18.10
N ILE A 59 -1.60 13.50 16.95
CA ILE A 59 -0.83 12.27 16.83
C ILE A 59 0.51 12.48 16.10
N GLY A 60 0.95 13.72 15.93
CA GLY A 60 2.25 14.09 15.38
C GLY A 60 2.20 14.67 13.97
N GLU A 61 3.38 15.03 13.46
CA GLU A 61 3.51 15.67 12.15
C GLU A 61 3.19 14.72 10.99
N THR A 62 2.66 15.26 9.89
CA THR A 62 2.46 14.46 8.69
C THR A 62 3.79 13.95 8.12
N LEU A 63 3.79 12.72 7.61
CA LEU A 63 4.90 12.13 6.88
C LEU A 63 5.31 13.02 5.70
N ALA A 64 4.35 13.64 5.00
CA ALA A 64 4.62 14.61 3.94
C ALA A 64 5.42 15.84 4.43
N SER A 65 5.22 16.28 5.67
CA SER A 65 6.03 17.35 6.28
C SER A 65 7.45 16.89 6.50
N ARG A 66 7.61 15.75 7.17
CA ARG A 66 8.90 15.13 7.48
C ARG A 66 9.73 14.85 6.22
N LEU A 67 9.09 14.38 5.15
CA LEU A 67 9.77 14.04 3.89
C LEU A 67 10.26 15.25 3.09
N ARG A 68 9.74 16.47 3.30
CA ARG A 68 10.16 17.66 2.52
C ARG A 68 11.60 18.08 2.81
N GLY A 69 12.07 17.88 4.05
CA GLY A 69 13.45 18.19 4.47
C GLY A 69 14.36 16.98 4.63
N ALA A 70 13.82 15.75 4.49
CA ALA A 70 14.55 14.53 4.75
C ALA A 70 15.62 14.24 3.68
N GLY A 71 16.84 13.95 4.14
CA GLY A 71 17.88 13.33 3.31
C GLY A 71 17.51 11.90 2.90
N PRO A 72 18.25 11.27 1.96
CA PRO A 72 17.92 9.96 1.40
C PRO A 72 17.71 8.85 2.44
N ASP A 73 18.59 8.76 3.45
CA ASP A 73 18.51 7.72 4.48
C ASP A 73 17.31 7.90 5.40
N GLU A 74 17.04 9.14 5.84
CA GLU A 74 15.87 9.45 6.66
C GLU A 74 14.57 9.20 5.89
N ARG A 75 14.53 9.62 4.63
CA ARG A 75 13.41 9.35 3.74
C ARG A 75 13.12 7.87 3.62
N ARG A 76 14.15 7.04 3.34
CA ARG A 76 14.01 5.59 3.28
C ARG A 76 13.47 5.04 4.60
N ARG A 77 14.04 5.45 5.75
CA ARG A 77 13.59 5.02 7.08
C ARG A 77 12.12 5.37 7.34
N LEU A 78 11.71 6.61 7.08
CA LEU A 78 10.34 7.08 7.31
C LEU A 78 9.33 6.36 6.42
N VAL A 79 9.64 6.20 5.12
CA VAL A 79 8.75 5.52 4.18
C VAL A 79 8.66 4.03 4.50
N LEU A 80 9.77 3.39 4.91
CA LEU A 80 9.75 1.99 5.35
C LEU A 80 8.94 1.81 6.63
N ALA A 81 9.08 2.70 7.62
CA ALA A 81 8.27 2.66 8.84
C ALA A 81 6.77 2.78 8.50
N ALA A 82 6.41 3.70 7.59
CA ALA A 82 5.03 3.86 7.14
C ALA A 82 4.49 2.63 6.39
N ALA A 83 5.32 2.02 5.54
CA ALA A 83 4.96 0.79 4.81
C ALA A 83 4.76 -0.40 5.76
N ARG A 84 5.61 -0.55 6.79
CA ARG A 84 5.45 -1.59 7.82
C ARG A 84 4.17 -1.37 8.64
N ALA A 85 3.90 -0.14 9.06
CA ALA A 85 2.65 0.19 9.76
C ALA A 85 1.41 -0.11 8.92
N LEU A 86 1.47 0.11 7.60
CA LEU A 86 0.40 -0.27 6.69
C LEU A 86 0.22 -1.79 6.62
N ALA A 87 1.32 -2.55 6.55
CA ALA A 87 1.28 -4.00 6.58
C ALA A 87 0.69 -4.54 7.90
N GLU A 88 1.01 -3.93 9.04
CA GLU A 88 0.44 -4.28 10.35
C GLU A 88 -1.08 -4.04 10.39
N VAL A 89 -1.58 -2.95 9.81
CA VAL A 89 -3.02 -2.72 9.65
C VAL A 89 -3.66 -3.86 8.85
N HIS A 90 -3.03 -4.26 7.75
CA HIS A 90 -3.54 -5.33 6.89
C HIS A 90 -3.55 -6.69 7.60
N ALA A 91 -2.52 -6.99 8.39
CA ALA A 91 -2.42 -8.21 9.18
C ALA A 91 -3.55 -8.32 10.23
N ARG A 92 -4.11 -7.20 10.67
CA ARG A 92 -5.25 -7.13 11.59
C ARG A 92 -6.60 -7.02 10.88
N SER A 93 -6.66 -7.45 9.62
CA SER A 93 -7.87 -7.40 8.77
C SER A 93 -8.43 -5.98 8.55
N GLY A 94 -7.59 -4.95 8.70
CA GLY A 94 -7.93 -3.56 8.40
C GLY A 94 -7.51 -3.15 6.98
N CYS A 95 -8.03 -1.99 6.57
CA CYS A 95 -7.55 -1.22 5.42
C CYS A 95 -7.67 0.27 5.75
N ILE A 96 -6.89 1.13 5.11
CA ILE A 96 -6.84 2.57 5.39
C ILE A 96 -7.76 3.36 4.48
N GLY A 97 -7.73 3.11 3.17
CA GLY A 97 -8.38 3.96 2.16
C GLY A 97 -7.34 4.83 1.50
N GLN A 98 -7.02 5.99 2.08
CA GLN A 98 -6.05 6.93 1.49
C GLN A 98 -4.74 7.03 2.29
N PRO A 99 -3.85 6.01 2.28
CA PRO A 99 -2.54 6.07 2.94
C PRO A 99 -1.55 6.97 2.17
N LEU A 100 -1.94 8.20 1.87
CA LEU A 100 -1.11 9.22 1.25
C LEU A 100 -0.19 9.83 2.31
N ALA A 101 1.01 10.29 1.93
CA ALA A 101 1.96 10.86 2.89
C ALA A 101 1.40 12.02 3.73
N ARG A 102 0.39 12.76 3.24
CA ARG A 102 -0.28 13.82 4.01
C ARG A 102 -1.27 13.29 5.06
N ASN A 103 -1.72 12.05 4.91
CA ASN A 103 -2.71 11.36 5.76
C ASN A 103 -2.02 10.29 6.65
N ILE A 104 -0.69 10.37 6.77
CA ILE A 104 0.11 9.52 7.65
C ILE A 104 0.82 10.46 8.62
N ALA A 105 0.76 10.19 9.91
CA ALA A 105 1.41 10.96 10.97
C ALA A 105 2.61 10.20 11.54
N VAL A 106 3.61 10.95 11.99
CA VAL A 106 4.81 10.45 12.67
C VAL A 106 5.04 11.29 13.92
N ASP A 107 5.00 10.66 15.09
CA ASP A 107 5.30 11.36 16.35
C ASP A 107 6.80 11.47 16.61
N GLU A 108 7.16 12.13 17.72
CA GLU A 108 8.55 12.34 18.15
C GLU A 108 9.29 11.02 18.39
N ALA A 109 8.57 9.98 18.84
CA ALA A 109 9.10 8.64 19.04
C ALA A 109 9.19 7.82 17.73
N GLY A 110 8.77 8.39 16.60
CA GLY A 110 8.78 7.74 15.29
C GLY A 110 7.63 6.76 15.06
N ARG A 111 6.60 6.77 15.91
CA ARG A 111 5.43 5.91 15.74
C ARG A 111 4.56 6.44 14.61
N ILE A 112 4.14 5.53 13.74
CA ILE A 112 3.28 5.85 12.60
C ILE A 112 1.82 5.77 13.02
N GLY A 113 1.03 6.77 12.61
CA GLY A 113 -0.42 6.72 12.64
C GLY A 113 -1.05 7.17 11.33
N PHE A 114 -2.35 6.99 11.21
CA PHE A 114 -3.12 7.32 10.01
C PHE A 114 -4.19 8.37 10.36
N LEU A 115 -4.43 9.27 9.42
CA LEU A 115 -5.32 10.42 9.53
C LEU A 115 -6.33 10.41 8.38
N ASP A 116 -7.37 11.24 8.50
CA ASP A 116 -8.27 11.63 7.40
C ASP A 116 -8.96 10.41 6.76
N PHE A 117 -10.04 9.97 7.42
CA PHE A 117 -10.81 8.77 7.06
C PHE A 117 -12.18 9.12 6.45
N GLU A 118 -12.21 10.09 5.55
CA GLU A 118 -13.44 10.55 4.89
C GLU A 118 -14.02 9.56 3.86
N GLU A 119 -13.29 8.49 3.52
CA GLU A 119 -13.75 7.43 2.62
C GLU A 119 -13.66 6.04 3.24
N ASP A 120 -14.56 5.14 2.79
CA ASP A 120 -14.50 3.72 3.12
C ASP A 120 -14.44 2.87 1.84
N PRO A 121 -13.27 2.31 1.47
CA PRO A 121 -13.17 1.45 0.29
C PRO A 121 -14.02 0.18 0.41
N ARG A 122 -14.34 -0.28 1.63
CA ARG A 122 -15.09 -1.52 1.86
C ARG A 122 -16.53 -1.45 1.36
N GLU A 123 -17.06 -0.24 1.12
CA GLU A 123 -18.39 -0.04 0.56
C GLU A 123 -18.49 -0.48 -0.92
N VAL A 124 -17.37 -0.57 -1.63
CA VAL A 124 -17.36 -0.85 -3.09
C VAL A 124 -16.44 -2.00 -3.49
N MET A 125 -15.65 -2.54 -2.57
CA MET A 125 -14.74 -3.66 -2.82
C MET A 125 -14.49 -4.52 -1.56
N PRO A 126 -14.16 -5.82 -1.72
CA PRO A 126 -13.81 -6.68 -0.61
C PRO A 126 -12.46 -6.27 0.02
N LEU A 127 -12.13 -6.83 1.19
CA LEU A 127 -11.06 -6.36 2.05
C LEU A 127 -9.72 -6.47 1.34
N GLU A 128 -9.50 -7.59 0.66
CA GLU A 128 -8.29 -7.89 -0.08
C GLU A 128 -8.05 -6.84 -1.17
N GLN A 129 -9.11 -6.41 -1.87
CA GLN A 129 -9.02 -5.36 -2.88
C GLN A 129 -8.79 -3.98 -2.26
N ALA A 130 -9.37 -3.69 -1.10
CA ALA A 130 -9.10 -2.47 -0.35
C ALA A 130 -7.64 -2.41 0.13
N GLN A 131 -7.07 -3.53 0.57
CA GLN A 131 -5.66 -3.65 0.94
C GLN A 131 -4.72 -3.50 -0.27
N VAL A 132 -5.07 -4.09 -1.42
CA VAL A 132 -4.34 -3.86 -2.69
C VAL A 132 -4.38 -2.37 -3.06
N ARG A 133 -5.54 -1.71 -2.90
CA ARG A 133 -5.69 -0.29 -3.15
C ARG A 133 -4.78 0.55 -2.25
N ASP A 134 -4.73 0.23 -0.96
CA ASP A 134 -3.84 0.92 -0.02
C ASP A 134 -2.40 0.92 -0.51
N TRP A 135 -1.88 -0.22 -0.98
CA TRP A 135 -0.52 -0.32 -1.51
C TRP A 135 -0.31 0.54 -2.77
N LEU A 136 -1.28 0.54 -3.70
CA LEU A 136 -1.23 1.37 -4.91
C LEU A 136 -1.21 2.86 -4.56
N VAL A 137 -2.08 3.28 -3.64
CA VAL A 137 -2.21 4.68 -3.21
C VAL A 137 -1.00 5.13 -2.41
N PHE A 138 -0.52 4.30 -1.49
CA PHE A 138 0.68 4.55 -0.71
C PHE A 138 1.89 4.75 -1.62
N ALA A 139 2.19 3.79 -2.50
CA ALA A 139 3.34 3.85 -3.39
C ALA A 139 3.28 5.08 -4.32
N ALA A 140 2.11 5.35 -4.92
CA ALA A 140 1.92 6.53 -5.74
C ALA A 140 2.11 7.83 -4.93
N GLY A 141 1.60 7.87 -3.69
CA GLY A 141 1.65 9.03 -2.80
C GLY A 141 3.05 9.39 -2.30
N VAL A 142 3.92 8.39 -2.10
CA VAL A 142 5.30 8.61 -1.66
C VAL A 142 6.30 8.71 -2.82
N SER A 143 5.94 8.25 -4.03
CA SER A 143 6.83 8.27 -5.20
C SER A 143 7.45 9.63 -5.51
N ARG A 144 6.74 10.72 -5.21
CA ARG A 144 7.21 12.09 -5.50
C ARG A 144 8.43 12.53 -4.68
N TYR A 145 8.73 11.81 -3.59
CA TYR A 145 9.87 12.09 -2.72
C TYR A 145 11.14 11.33 -3.17
N PHE A 146 11.04 10.46 -4.16
CA PHE A 146 12.16 9.70 -4.70
C PHE A 146 12.51 10.19 -6.11
N ASP A 147 13.80 10.09 -6.45
CA ASP A 147 14.30 10.48 -7.77
C ASP A 147 14.17 9.31 -8.76
N ALA A 148 14.41 8.08 -8.27
CA ALA A 148 14.21 6.82 -9.00
C ALA A 148 13.30 5.87 -8.21
N PRO A 149 11.98 6.15 -8.12
CA PRO A 149 11.05 5.34 -7.33
C PRO A 149 11.05 3.86 -7.70
N GLU A 150 11.23 3.50 -8.96
CA GLU A 150 11.28 2.11 -9.43
C GLU A 150 12.39 1.26 -8.80
N ARG A 151 13.44 1.90 -8.26
CA ARG A 151 14.52 1.24 -7.53
C ARG A 151 14.39 1.49 -6.03
N GLU A 152 14.36 2.75 -5.63
CA GLU A 152 14.40 3.14 -4.21
C GLU A 152 13.17 2.67 -3.43
N LEU A 153 11.98 2.72 -4.05
CA LEU A 153 10.75 2.26 -3.42
C LEU A 153 10.58 0.75 -3.53
N ALA A 154 11.20 0.09 -4.53
CA ALA A 154 11.09 -1.35 -4.71
C ALA A 154 11.64 -2.11 -3.50
N ASP A 155 12.81 -1.73 -3.00
CA ASP A 155 13.41 -2.37 -1.82
C ASP A 155 12.53 -2.23 -0.58
N ILE A 156 11.95 -1.03 -0.38
CA ILE A 156 11.04 -0.76 0.73
C ILE A 156 9.78 -1.64 0.62
N LEU A 157 9.20 -1.73 -0.58
CA LEU A 157 7.99 -2.49 -0.83
C LEU A 157 8.24 -4.00 -0.75
N VAL A 158 9.37 -4.51 -1.23
CA VAL A 158 9.78 -5.92 -1.07
C VAL A 158 9.78 -6.28 0.41
N GLU A 159 10.37 -5.42 1.23
CA GLU A 159 10.48 -5.64 2.66
C GLU A 159 9.11 -5.63 3.35
N ALA A 160 8.30 -4.60 3.07
CA ALA A 160 7.01 -4.43 3.74
C ALA A 160 5.92 -5.39 3.23
N LEU A 161 5.96 -5.82 1.96
CA LEU A 161 5.03 -6.79 1.41
C LEU A 161 5.37 -8.24 1.77
N ARG A 162 6.56 -8.52 2.32
CA ARG A 162 7.02 -9.89 2.63
C ARG A 162 5.96 -10.68 3.41
N ASP A 163 5.41 -10.07 4.45
CA ASP A 163 4.47 -10.72 5.37
C ASP A 163 2.99 -10.43 5.03
N ALA A 164 2.73 -9.70 3.95
CA ALA A 164 1.36 -9.44 3.51
C ALA A 164 0.67 -10.75 3.08
N ALA A 165 -0.64 -10.88 3.30
CA ALA A 165 -1.38 -12.08 2.95
C ALA A 165 -1.20 -12.45 1.45
N PRO A 166 -1.10 -13.74 1.08
CA PRO A 166 -0.87 -14.15 -0.31
C PRO A 166 -1.85 -13.54 -1.32
N PRO A 167 -3.18 -13.46 -1.07
CA PRO A 167 -4.12 -12.82 -1.98
C PRO A 167 -3.82 -11.34 -2.24
N VAL A 168 -3.34 -10.62 -1.23
CA VAL A 168 -2.97 -9.19 -1.34
C VAL A 168 -1.70 -9.04 -2.19
N ARG A 169 -0.66 -9.84 -1.93
CA ARG A 169 0.57 -9.81 -2.73
C ARG A 169 0.31 -10.12 -4.19
N MET A 170 -0.51 -11.14 -4.46
CA MET A 170 -0.94 -11.48 -5.82
C MET A 170 -1.74 -10.35 -6.46
N GLY A 171 -2.69 -9.74 -5.73
CA GLY A 171 -3.47 -8.62 -6.23
C GLY A 171 -2.62 -7.39 -6.56
N VAL A 172 -1.61 -7.07 -5.73
CA VAL A 172 -0.63 -6.01 -6.00
C VAL A 172 0.19 -6.33 -7.25
N GLY A 173 0.66 -7.57 -7.41
CA GLY A 173 1.39 -8.01 -8.60
C GLY A 173 0.56 -7.88 -9.88
N GLN A 174 -0.67 -8.38 -9.87
CA GLN A 174 -1.61 -8.27 -11.01
C GLN A 174 -1.92 -6.82 -11.37
N ALA A 175 -2.14 -5.96 -10.36
CA ALA A 175 -2.33 -4.54 -10.58
C ALA A 175 -1.08 -3.90 -11.19
N GLY A 176 0.11 -4.20 -10.67
CA GLY A 176 1.39 -3.72 -11.21
C GLY A 176 1.65 -4.15 -12.65
N GLU A 177 1.28 -5.38 -13.02
CA GLU A 177 1.39 -5.88 -14.39
C GLU A 177 0.46 -5.16 -15.36
N ARG A 178 -0.83 -5.09 -15.02
CA ARG A 178 -1.88 -4.45 -15.83
C ARG A 178 -1.57 -2.96 -16.03
N LEU A 179 -1.09 -2.29 -14.99
CA LEU A 179 -0.73 -0.87 -15.05
C LEU A 179 0.65 -0.63 -15.65
N GLY A 180 1.56 -1.62 -15.65
CA GLY A 180 2.96 -1.44 -16.05
C GLY A 180 3.16 -1.06 -17.53
N VAL A 181 2.26 -1.46 -18.43
CA VAL A 181 2.29 -1.02 -19.84
C VAL A 181 1.91 0.45 -19.94
N VAL A 182 0.80 0.83 -19.32
CA VAL A 182 0.30 2.22 -19.28
C VAL A 182 1.33 3.13 -18.60
N ALA A 183 1.90 2.69 -17.48
CA ALA A 183 2.92 3.39 -16.73
C ALA A 183 4.15 3.73 -17.59
N ARG A 184 4.65 2.78 -18.38
CA ARG A 184 5.81 3.01 -19.28
C ARG A 184 5.54 4.06 -20.35
N ILE A 185 4.32 4.10 -20.87
CA ILE A 185 3.92 5.07 -21.89
C ILE A 185 3.68 6.44 -21.26
N ALA A 186 2.85 6.48 -20.20
CA ALA A 186 2.46 7.70 -19.51
C ALA A 186 3.63 8.37 -18.78
N GLY A 187 4.65 7.61 -18.36
CA GLY A 187 5.86 8.14 -17.71
C GLY A 187 6.65 9.15 -18.56
N ARG A 188 6.38 9.21 -19.87
CA ARG A 188 6.96 10.20 -20.80
C ARG A 188 6.26 11.57 -20.77
N LEU A 189 5.10 11.67 -20.10
CA LEU A 189 4.25 12.86 -20.10
C LEU A 189 4.61 13.88 -19.01
N GLY A 190 5.73 13.69 -18.31
CA GLY A 190 6.26 14.63 -17.32
C GLY A 190 6.79 13.95 -16.06
N GLU A 191 7.44 14.74 -15.20
CA GLU A 191 8.11 14.25 -13.99
C GLU A 191 7.16 13.57 -13.01
N ARG A 192 5.98 14.16 -12.78
CA ARG A 192 4.95 13.57 -11.92
C ARG A 192 4.48 12.21 -12.44
N ALA A 193 4.24 12.10 -13.75
CA ALA A 193 3.80 10.85 -14.37
C ALA A 193 4.90 9.79 -14.31
N ARG A 194 6.16 10.18 -14.51
CA ARG A 194 7.33 9.31 -14.39
C ARG A 194 7.46 8.71 -12.99
N ARG A 195 7.26 9.52 -11.94
CA ARG A 195 7.34 9.05 -10.54
C ARG A 195 6.24 8.05 -10.20
N ILE A 196 5.00 8.33 -10.61
CA ILE A 196 3.88 7.38 -10.45
C ILE A 196 4.15 6.08 -11.23
N ALA A 197 4.67 6.19 -12.45
CA ALA A 197 5.06 5.02 -13.23
C ALA A 197 6.16 4.20 -12.52
N GLY A 198 7.14 4.87 -11.93
CA GLY A 198 8.19 4.24 -11.13
C GLY A 198 7.62 3.47 -9.94
N ALA A 199 6.64 4.03 -9.23
CA ALA A 199 5.96 3.33 -8.14
C ALA A 199 5.18 2.09 -8.58
N ILE A 200 4.51 2.14 -9.74
CA ILE A 200 3.82 0.97 -10.31
C ILE A 200 4.84 -0.15 -10.63
N LEU A 201 5.98 0.22 -11.20
CA LEU A 201 7.07 -0.73 -11.48
C LEU A 201 7.67 -1.30 -10.19
N ALA A 202 7.86 -0.46 -9.16
CA ALA A 202 8.34 -0.90 -7.85
C ALA A 202 7.40 -1.94 -7.20
N LEU A 203 6.08 -1.69 -7.23
CA LEU A 203 5.08 -2.64 -6.72
C LEU A 203 5.09 -3.97 -7.48
N ARG A 204 5.20 -3.92 -8.82
CA ARG A 204 5.31 -5.12 -9.65
C ARG A 204 6.55 -5.94 -9.28
N SER A 205 7.71 -5.28 -9.19
CA SER A 205 8.97 -5.94 -8.82
C SER A 205 8.89 -6.56 -7.43
N ALA A 206 8.30 -5.84 -6.46
CA ALA A 206 8.16 -6.32 -5.10
C ALA A 206 7.27 -7.57 -4.99
N ALA A 207 6.15 -7.59 -5.70
CA ALA A 207 5.25 -8.75 -5.72
C ALA A 207 5.91 -9.99 -6.37
N LEU A 208 6.66 -9.80 -7.46
CA LEU A 208 7.39 -10.89 -8.14
C LEU A 208 8.58 -11.41 -7.32
N GLY A 209 9.34 -10.51 -6.68
CA GLY A 209 10.48 -10.87 -5.85
C GLY A 209 10.12 -11.76 -4.65
N GLY A 210 8.97 -11.49 -4.01
CA GLY A 210 8.46 -12.34 -2.94
C GLY A 210 8.09 -13.75 -3.40
N LEU A 211 7.49 -13.89 -4.59
CA LEU A 211 7.18 -15.19 -5.20
C LEU A 211 8.44 -15.99 -5.52
N LEU A 212 9.44 -15.36 -6.14
CA LEU A 212 10.71 -16.00 -6.46
C LEU A 212 11.48 -16.43 -5.20
N ALA A 213 11.51 -15.59 -4.15
CA ALA A 213 12.16 -15.95 -2.89
C ALA A 213 11.48 -17.16 -2.21
N LEU A 214 10.15 -17.22 -2.22
CA LEU A 214 9.41 -18.39 -1.72
C LEU A 214 9.67 -19.64 -2.56
N ALA A 215 9.72 -19.52 -3.89
CA ALA A 215 10.07 -20.63 -4.77
C ALA A 215 11.50 -21.13 -4.51
N CYS A 216 12.48 -20.23 -4.37
CA CYS A 216 13.86 -20.59 -4.03
C CYS A 216 13.96 -21.23 -2.64
N LEU A 217 13.22 -20.75 -1.64
CA LEU A 217 13.18 -21.38 -0.31
C LEU A 217 12.54 -22.76 -0.37
N GLY A 218 11.45 -22.93 -1.13
CA GLY A 218 10.83 -24.23 -1.36
C GLY A 218 11.79 -25.21 -2.03
N LEU A 219 12.48 -24.78 -3.08
CA LEU A 219 13.49 -25.58 -3.78
C LEU A 219 14.71 -25.88 -2.90
N ALA A 220 15.13 -24.94 -2.05
CA ALA A 220 16.23 -25.16 -1.11
C ALA A 220 15.81 -26.12 0.02
N TRP A 221 14.56 -26.09 0.46
CA TRP A 221 14.00 -27.04 1.42
C TRP A 221 13.90 -28.45 0.83
N ASP A 222 13.39 -28.56 -0.41
CA ASP A 222 13.37 -29.78 -1.22
C ASP A 222 14.77 -30.39 -1.31
N TYR A 223 15.73 -29.59 -1.78
CA TYR A 223 17.14 -29.97 -1.89
C TYR A 223 17.80 -30.33 -0.55
N ALA A 224 17.43 -29.69 0.55
CA ALA A 224 17.99 -30.00 1.86
C ALA A 224 17.49 -31.34 2.42
N GLY A 225 16.34 -31.83 1.96
CA GLY A 225 15.74 -33.10 2.41
C GLY A 225 16.44 -34.32 1.84
N ASP A 226 16.63 -34.37 0.51
CA ASP A 226 17.11 -35.56 -0.21
C ASP A 226 18.25 -35.29 -1.21
N ARG A 227 18.68 -34.02 -1.33
CA ARG A 227 19.65 -33.52 -2.34
C ARG A 227 19.20 -33.69 -3.78
N GLN A 228 17.89 -33.81 -4.00
CA GLN A 228 17.24 -33.83 -5.29
C GLN A 228 16.34 -32.58 -5.41
N LEU A 229 15.87 -32.30 -6.63
CA LEU A 229 14.93 -31.20 -6.90
C LEU A 229 13.68 -31.83 -7.51
N ASP A 230 13.00 -32.65 -6.72
CA ASP A 230 11.82 -33.42 -7.13
C ASP A 230 10.71 -32.50 -7.64
N ALA A 231 10.59 -31.30 -7.07
CA ALA A 231 9.65 -30.28 -7.54
C ALA A 231 9.97 -29.77 -8.97
N VAL A 232 11.25 -29.75 -9.36
CA VAL A 232 11.67 -29.38 -10.73
C VAL A 232 11.45 -30.56 -11.67
N GLN A 233 11.74 -31.76 -11.21
CA GLN A 233 11.57 -33.00 -11.98
C GLN A 233 10.09 -33.21 -12.37
N GLN A 234 9.15 -33.02 -11.43
CA GLN A 234 7.71 -33.11 -11.70
C GLN A 234 7.21 -32.07 -12.72
N VAL A 235 7.77 -30.86 -12.73
CA VAL A 235 7.39 -29.83 -13.69
C VAL A 235 7.92 -30.17 -15.08
N VAL A 236 9.14 -30.72 -15.17
CA VAL A 236 9.71 -31.19 -16.44
C VAL A 236 8.90 -32.37 -16.99
N ASP A 237 8.58 -33.36 -16.16
CA ASP A 237 7.80 -34.53 -16.55
C ASP A 237 6.34 -34.19 -16.96
N TYR A 238 5.82 -33.04 -16.52
CA TYR A 238 4.49 -32.55 -16.92
C TYR A 238 4.52 -31.74 -18.23
N LEU A 239 5.69 -31.25 -18.64
CA LEU A 239 5.87 -30.43 -19.84
C LEU A 239 6.40 -31.22 -21.05
N ASP A 240 6.88 -32.44 -20.83
CA ASP A 240 7.18 -33.45 -21.85
C ASP A 240 5.94 -34.30 -22.21
#